data_AF-A0A151WKL6-F1
#
_entry.id   AF-A0A151WKL6-F1
#
_cell.length_a   1.000
_cell.length_b   1.000
_cell.length_c   1.000
_cell.angle_alpha   90.00
_cell.angle_beta   90.00
_cell.angle_gamma   90.00
#
_symmetry.space_group_name_H-M   'P 1'
#
loop_
_entity.id
_entity.type
_entity.pdbx_description
1 polymer ?
#
loop_
_entity_poly.entity_id
_entity_poly.type
_entity_poly.pdbx_seq_one_letter_code
_entity_poly.pdbx_strand_id
1 'polypeptide(L)' 'TIFQVEVLAISRCAELLIDRKIRHRICICSDSRAVIDALVKTTTESFVVWDCMQALDKLGETTQVTLVWVPGHIW' A
#
# COMPACT_ATOMS: atom_id res chain seq x y z
N THR A 1 -11.46 -8.97 8.12
CA THR A 1 -12.26 -8.83 6.88
C THR A 1 -11.32 -8.83 5.68
N ILE A 2 -11.80 -9.04 4.45
CA ILE A 2 -10.94 -9.04 3.23
C ILE A 2 -10.16 -7.72 3.10
N PHE A 3 -10.85 -6.59 3.32
CA PHE A 3 -10.24 -5.26 3.35
C PHE A 3 -9.02 -5.14 4.28
N GLN A 4 -9.13 -5.59 5.54
CA GLN A 4 -8.01 -5.53 6.49
C GLN A 4 -6.82 -6.40 6.06
N VAL A 5 -7.10 -7.55 5.43
CA VAL A 5 -6.06 -8.45 4.94
C VAL A 5 -5.30 -7.80 3.78
N GLU A 6 -5.99 -7.12 2.88
CA GLU A 6 -5.40 -6.43 1.74
C GLU A 6 -4.58 -5.20 2.16
N VAL A 7 -5.07 -4.39 3.11
CA VAL A 7 -4.28 -3.30 3.70
C VAL A 7 -3.00 -3.86 4.32
N LEU A 8 -3.12 -4.94 5.11
CA LEU A 8 -1.96 -5.58 5.73
C LEU A 8 -0.98 -6.16 4.70
N ALA A 9 -1.48 -6.70 3.59
CA ALA A 9 -0.64 -7.18 2.50
C ALA A 9 0.21 -6.05 1.91
N ILE A 10 -0.37 -4.87 1.67
CA ILE A 10 0.37 -3.69 1.20
C ILE A 10 1.41 -3.26 2.25
N SER A 11 1.05 -3.20 3.53
CA SER A 11 2.01 -2.88 4.61
C SER A 11 3.21 -3.82 4.60
N ARG A 12 2.97 -5.13 4.54
CA ARG A 12 4.04 -6.15 4.52
C ARG A 12 4.89 -6.06 3.25
N CYS A 13 4.29 -5.76 2.10
CA CYS A 13 5.03 -5.47 0.89
C CYS A 13 5.98 -4.28 1.08
N ALA A 14 5.50 -3.18 1.68
CA ALA A 14 6.33 -2.01 1.92
C ALA A 14 7.50 -2.30 2.87
N GLU A 15 7.24 -2.97 4.00
CA GLU A 15 8.27 -3.39 4.95
C GLU A 15 9.36 -4.26 4.31
N LEU A 16 8.96 -5.23 3.49
CA LEU A 16 9.87 -6.13 2.79
C LEU A 16 10.73 -5.40 1.76
N LEU A 17 10.18 -4.38 1.08
CA LEU A 17 10.92 -3.57 0.12
C LEU A 17 11.93 -2.65 0.82
N ILE A 18 11.59 -2.11 1.99
CA ILE A 18 12.49 -1.36 2.86
C ILE A 18 13.64 -2.25 3.34
N ASP A 19 13.34 -3.45 3.87
CA ASP A 19 14.33 -4.40 4.38
C ASP A 19 15.34 -4.81 3.29
N ARG A 20 14.84 -5.05 2.08
CA ARG A 20 15.65 -5.35 0.90
C ARG A 20 16.40 -4.14 0.33
N LYS A 21 16.19 -2.94 0.90
CA LYS A 21 16.81 -1.67 0.47
C LYS A 21 16.60 -1.41 -1.03
N ILE A 22 15.42 -1.77 -1.55
CA ILE A 22 15.08 -1.50 -2.95
C ILE A 22 15.00 0.01 -3.12
N ARG A 23 15.73 0.53 -4.12
CA ARG A 23 15.77 1.98 -4.43
C ARG A 23 15.18 2.35 -5.79
N HIS A 24 14.62 1.38 -6.49
CA HIS A 24 13.98 1.61 -7.78
C HIS A 24 12.57 2.18 -7.60
N ARG A 25 11.95 2.62 -8.70
CA ARG A 25 10.54 2.97 -8.70
C ARG A 25 9.71 1.71 -8.45
N ILE A 26 8.78 1.80 -7.50
CA ILE A 26 7.97 0.68 -7.04
C ILE A 26 6.52 0.94 -7.45
N CYS A 27 5.89 -0.07 -8.03
CA CYS A 27 4.46 -0.06 -8.34
C CYS A 27 3.79 -1.17 -7.52
N ILE A 28 2.82 -0.79 -6.68
CA ILE A 28 2.00 -1.73 -5.91
C ILE A 28 0.61 -1.71 -6.53
N CYS A 29 0.19 -2.85 -7.08
CA CYS A 29 -1.13 -3.01 -7.70
C CYS A 29 -2.07 -3.71 -6.73
N SER A 30 -3.28 -3.16 -6.55
CA SER A 30 -4.35 -3.82 -5.78
C SER A 30 -5.63 -3.79 -6.59
N ASP A 31 -6.37 -4.89 -6.59
CA ASP A 31 -7.69 -4.96 -7.20
C ASP A 31 -8.81 -4.38 -6.31
N SER A 32 -8.47 -4.14 -5.05
CA SER A 32 -9.36 -3.57 -4.06
C SER A 32 -9.43 -2.06 -4.15
N ARG A 33 -10.46 -1.56 -4.83
CA ARG A 33 -10.72 -0.12 -4.96
C ARG A 33 -10.86 0.56 -3.60
N ALA A 34 -11.52 -0.10 -2.65
CA ALA A 34 -11.70 0.41 -1.30
C ALA A 34 -10.36 0.66 -0.59
N VAL A 35 -9.38 -0.23 -0.77
CA VAL A 35 -8.05 -0.10 -0.15
C VAL A 35 -7.28 1.05 -0.76
N ILE A 36 -7.29 1.16 -2.09
CA ILE A 36 -6.65 2.28 -2.80
C ILE A 36 -7.26 3.62 -2.36
N ASP A 37 -8.59 3.71 -2.35
CA ASP A 37 -9.30 4.92 -1.93
C ASP A 37 -9.05 5.26 -0.44
N ALA A 38 -8.81 4.26 0.41
CA ALA A 38 -8.47 4.49 1.81
C ALA A 38 -7.03 5.02 1.99
N LEU A 39 -6.06 4.50 1.23
CA LEU A 39 -4.65 4.86 1.34
C LEU A 39 -4.27 6.15 0.63
N VAL A 40 -5.05 6.58 -0.37
CA VAL A 40 -4.84 7.86 -1.08
C VAL A 40 -5.36 9.05 -0.27
N LYS A 41 -6.24 8.82 0.70
CA LYS A 41 -6.72 9.88 1.60
C LYS A 41 -5.59 10.39 2.49
N THR A 42 -5.67 11.67 2.86
CA THR A 42 -4.69 12.30 3.76
C THR A 42 -4.93 11.98 5.23
N THR A 43 -6.12 11.49 5.60
CA THR A 43 -6.50 11.15 6.97
C THR A 43 -7.32 9.86 7.02
N THR A 44 -7.23 9.16 8.15
CA THR A 44 -7.99 7.93 8.41
C THR A 44 -8.28 7.79 9.90
N GLU A 45 -9.44 7.23 10.23
CA GLU A 45 -9.80 6.84 11.61
C GLU A 45 -9.40 5.38 11.90
N SER A 46 -8.95 4.64 10.89
CA SER A 46 -8.58 3.23 11.01
C SER A 46 -7.10 3.09 11.32
N PHE A 47 -6.79 2.53 12.49
CA PHE A 47 -5.41 2.25 12.92
C PHE A 47 -4.63 1.39 11.90
N VAL A 48 -5.27 0.38 11.31
CA VAL A 48 -4.64 -0.51 10.32
C VAL A 48 -4.28 0.24 9.03
N VAL A 49 -5.14 1.16 8.60
CA VAL A 49 -4.87 2.01 7.43
C VAL A 49 -3.76 3.01 7.75
N TRP A 50 -3.77 3.59 8.95
CA TRP A 50 -2.74 4.52 9.41
C TRP A 50 -1.35 3.87 9.42
N ASP A 51 -1.23 2.68 10.01
CA ASP A 51 0.03 1.93 10.03
C ASP A 51 0.54 1.62 8.61
N CYS A 52 -0.37 1.28 7.69
CA CYS A 52 -0.03 1.09 6.28
C CYS A 52 0.48 2.37 5.62
N MET A 53 -0.17 3.51 5.88
CA MET A 53 0.27 4.80 5.36
C MET A 53 1.68 5.14 5.86
N GLN A 54 1.96 4.91 7.15
CA GLN A 54 3.29 5.13 7.73
C GLN A 54 4.37 4.23 7.09
N ALA A 55 4.04 2.96 6.82
CA ALA A 55 4.98 2.05 6.14
C ALA A 55 5.28 2.50 4.70
N LEU A 56 4.25 2.97 3.98
CA LEU A 56 4.40 3.50 2.62
C LEU A 56 5.16 4.83 2.59
N ASP A 57 4.91 5.71 3.55
CA ASP A 57 5.62 6.99 3.69
C ASP A 57 7.11 6.76 3.92
N LYS A 58 7.46 5.84 4.85
CA LYS A 58 8.84 5.42 5.09
C LYS A 58 9.51 4.82 3.86
N LEU A 59 8.79 4.02 3.06
CA LEU A 59 9.31 3.52 1.79
C LEU A 59 9.51 4.67 0.78
N GLY A 60 8.60 5.64 0.80
CA GLY A 60 8.59 6.87 0.01
C GLY A 60 9.80 7.78 0.23
N GLU A 61 10.39 7.76 1.43
CA GLU A 61 11.61 8.54 1.75
C GLU A 61 12.79 8.17 0.85
N THR A 62 12.83 6.93 0.35
CA THR A 62 13.96 6.41 -0.44
C THR A 62 13.59 6.04 -1.87
N THR A 63 12.30 5.90 -2.18
CA THR A 63 11.79 5.46 -3.48
C THR A 63 10.51 6.16 -3.89
N GLN A 64 10.31 6.29 -5.20
CA GLN A 64 8.99 6.66 -5.71
C GLN A 64 8.08 5.43 -5.67
N VAL A 65 7.09 5.46 -4.79
CA VAL A 65 6.02 4.45 -4.69
C VAL A 65 4.79 4.93 -5.45
N THR A 66 4.22 4.08 -6.29
CA THR A 66 2.96 4.32 -6.98
C THR A 66 1.96 3.23 -6.61
N LEU A 67 0.82 3.61 -6.05
CA LEU A 67 -0.32 2.74 -5.82
C LEU A 67 -1.22 2.76 -7.06
N VAL A 68 -1.53 1.59 -7.60
CA VAL A 68 -2.37 1.45 -8.80
C VAL A 68 -3.55 0.55 -8.49
N TRP A 69 -4.75 1.07 -8.73
CA TRP A 69 -5.94 0.23 -8.76
C TRP A 69 -5.99 -0.54 -10.09
N VAL A 70 -6.21 -1.85 -10.02
CA VAL A 70 -6.45 -2.71 -11.18
C VAL A 70 -7.85 -3.35 -11.07
N PRO A 71 -8.56 -3.65 -12.16
CA PRO A 71 -9.83 -4.36 -12.05
C PRO A 71 -9.56 -5.82 -11.65
N GLY A 72 -10.17 -6.29 -10.56
CA GLY A 72 -10.11 -7.69 -10.14
C GLY A 72 -10.94 -8.58 -11.07
N HIS A 73 -10.45 -9.79 -11.35
CA HIS A 73 -11.18 -10.86 -12.05
C HIS A 73 -11.79 -10.48 -13.41
N ILE A 74 -11.01 -9.87 -14.30
CA ILE A 74 -11.28 -9.85 -15.75
C ILE A 74 -10.38 -10.87 -16.45
N TRP A 75 -10.77 -12.15 -16.35
CA TRP A 75 -10.45 -13.21 -17.31
C TRP A 75 -11.63 -14.18 -17.36
#